data_AF-D6D360-F1
#
_entry.id   AF-D6D360-F1
#
_cell.length_a   1.000
_cell.length_b   1.000
_cell.length_c   1.000
_cell.angle_alpha   90.00
_cell.angle_beta   90.00
_cell.angle_gamma   90.00
#
_symmetry.space_group_name_H-M   'P 1'
#
loop_
_entity.id
_entity.type
_entity.pdbx_description
1 polymer ?
#
loop_
_entity_poly.entity_id
_entity_poly.type
_entity_poly.pdbx_seq_one_letter_code
_entity_poly.pdbx_strand_id
1 'polypeptide(L)'
;MTKVHLLGANKSYDRSVQTVSVNQVVVLEGYSYDSYVVYEVTRDKWGITYHLVNLRTHEFHTSDLIRPLSEKFGIGIYYDDANPKFLDPLETAALLTKAKEKKAEEEKKAKEAREEYERIAKIGAERLRPLIPTDAKAVIIGTLRVNECDSYTDYYDYSIARTVILGFSKHTRNLFSEMRKHAANFEETAYLAEYNADYEHRENYSMGDGMYLGRNKYSGWTIEKEPICDLEKFIERYAHTAGDEANLCMKAPQRENEAQQPTATADPSTLSLEIVEYSEKAIAVFGDTKPIKDVLKNLNGLFRANLTYKGERRAGWIYSKKQELKVREALATCIRV
;
A
#
# COMPACT_ATOMS: atom_id res chain seq x y z
N MET A 1 -1.56 -2.50 43.38
CA MET A 1 -0.78 -1.41 44.01
C MET A 1 -1.68 -0.20 44.10
N THR A 2 -2.02 0.27 45.30
CA THR A 2 -3.00 1.35 45.50
C THR A 2 -2.37 2.75 45.53
N LYS A 3 -1.04 2.86 45.66
CA LYS A 3 -0.34 4.14 45.66
C LYS A 3 0.31 4.44 44.33
N VAL A 4 0.15 5.67 43.84
CA VAL A 4 0.82 6.21 42.67
C VAL A 4 1.73 7.34 43.11
N HIS A 5 2.98 7.29 42.67
CA HIS A 5 3.95 8.35 42.94
C HIS A 5 4.23 9.12 41.65
N LEU A 6 3.96 10.42 41.65
CA LEU A 6 4.26 11.32 40.55
C LEU A 6 5.67 11.87 40.74
N LEU A 7 6.63 11.32 39.99
CA LEU A 7 8.05 11.69 40.08
C LEU A 7 8.29 13.19 39.87
N GLY A 8 7.62 13.80 38.88
CA GLY A 8 7.77 15.23 38.60
C GLY A 8 7.23 16.14 39.70
N ALA A 9 6.19 15.70 40.42
CA ALA A 9 5.61 16.44 41.54
C ALA A 9 6.26 16.09 42.89
N ASN A 10 7.13 15.06 42.91
CA ASN A 10 7.63 14.40 44.10
C ASN A 10 6.54 14.12 45.16
N LYS A 11 5.36 13.65 44.69
CA LYS A 11 4.18 13.42 45.54
C LYS A 11 3.57 12.04 45.31
N SER A 12 3.09 11.44 46.41
CA SER A 12 2.38 10.16 46.41
C SER A 12 0.90 10.37 46.63
N TYR A 13 0.07 9.70 45.86
CA TYR A 13 -1.39 9.68 45.96
C TYR A 13 -1.87 8.25 46.21
N ASP A 14 -2.90 8.11 47.05
CA ASP A 14 -3.54 6.84 47.32
C ASP A 14 -4.85 6.72 46.54
N ARG A 15 -4.88 5.83 45.54
CA ARG A 15 -6.03 5.54 44.68
C ARG A 15 -7.12 4.73 45.37
N SER A 16 -6.88 4.27 46.60
CA SER A 16 -7.92 3.67 47.44
C SER A 16 -8.70 4.71 48.24
N VAL A 17 -8.23 5.97 48.27
CA VAL A 17 -8.90 7.08 48.95
C VAL A 17 -9.76 7.84 47.95
N GLN A 18 -11.05 7.97 48.27
CA GLN A 18 -11.96 8.75 47.43
C GLN A 18 -11.69 10.24 47.64
N THR A 19 -11.45 10.97 46.56
CA THR A 19 -11.15 12.42 46.59
C THR A 19 -12.31 13.27 46.09
N VAL A 20 -13.21 12.71 45.28
CA VAL A 20 -14.38 13.41 44.74
C VAL A 20 -15.65 12.59 44.87
N SER A 21 -16.79 13.25 44.84
CA SER A 21 -18.13 12.65 44.98
C SER A 21 -18.92 12.68 43.68
N VAL A 22 -19.97 11.87 43.62
CA VAL A 22 -20.95 11.92 42.51
C VAL A 22 -21.54 13.32 42.42
N ASN A 23 -21.83 13.77 41.20
CA ASN A 23 -22.24 15.09 40.78
C ASN A 23 -21.18 16.20 40.93
N GLN A 24 -19.97 15.89 41.41
CA GLN A 24 -18.90 16.89 41.49
C GLN A 24 -18.32 17.19 40.10
N VAL A 25 -18.09 18.47 39.84
CA VAL A 25 -17.44 18.94 38.61
C VAL A 25 -15.92 18.93 38.78
N VAL A 26 -15.23 18.39 37.79
CA VAL A 26 -13.77 18.27 37.71
C VAL A 26 -13.28 18.78 36.36
N VAL A 27 -12.02 19.19 36.28
CA VAL A 27 -11.44 19.84 35.09
C VAL A 27 -10.20 19.08 34.62
N LEU A 28 -10.09 18.85 33.31
CA LEU A 28 -8.89 18.31 32.68
C LEU A 28 -7.90 19.44 32.39
N GLU A 29 -6.77 19.47 33.07
CA GLU A 29 -5.70 20.44 32.83
C GLU A 29 -4.62 19.86 31.91
N GLY A 30 -4.04 20.72 31.06
CA GLY A 30 -2.94 20.39 30.16
C GLY A 30 -3.33 19.96 28.75
N TYR A 31 -4.62 19.99 28.41
CA TYR A 31 -5.15 19.79 27.05
C TYR A 31 -6.28 20.79 26.75
N SER A 32 -7.50 20.30 26.47
CA SER A 32 -8.66 21.09 26.06
C SER A 32 -9.28 21.93 27.17
N TYR A 33 -8.83 21.80 28.42
CA TYR A 33 -9.41 22.45 29.60
C TYR A 33 -10.91 22.12 29.79
N ASP A 34 -11.32 20.94 29.33
CA ASP A 34 -12.70 20.49 29.43
C ASP A 34 -13.10 20.18 30.87
N SER A 35 -14.37 20.43 31.17
CA SER A 35 -14.99 20.11 32.44
C SER A 35 -15.85 18.86 32.33
N TYR A 36 -15.87 18.07 33.40
CA TYR A 36 -16.56 16.80 33.51
C TYR A 36 -17.37 16.78 34.79
N VAL A 37 -18.45 16.01 34.81
CA VAL A 37 -19.15 15.66 36.05
C VAL A 37 -18.93 14.18 36.36
N VAL A 38 -18.64 13.88 37.63
CA VAL A 38 -18.54 12.52 38.16
C VAL A 38 -19.95 11.96 38.28
N TYR A 39 -20.35 11.00 37.45
CA TYR A 39 -21.71 10.46 37.51
C TYR A 39 -21.82 9.15 38.28
N GLU A 40 -20.70 8.43 38.42
CA GLU A 40 -20.63 7.17 39.15
C GLU A 40 -19.23 7.00 39.75
N VAL A 41 -19.15 6.37 40.91
CA VAL A 41 -17.87 5.98 41.54
C VAL A 41 -17.94 4.50 41.87
N THR A 42 -17.14 3.69 41.17
CA THR A 42 -17.05 2.25 41.41
C THR A 42 -15.79 1.93 42.20
N ARG A 43 -15.89 0.98 43.13
CA ARG A 43 -14.76 0.50 43.93
C ARG A 43 -14.58 -0.99 43.76
N ASP A 44 -13.35 -1.42 43.48
CA ASP A 44 -12.99 -2.83 43.39
C ASP A 44 -11.67 -3.13 44.11
N LYS A 45 -11.15 -4.36 43.93
CA LYS A 45 -9.87 -4.79 44.52
C LYS A 45 -8.64 -4.03 43.99
N TRP A 46 -8.79 -3.29 42.90
CA TRP A 46 -7.72 -2.54 42.23
C TRP A 46 -7.75 -1.04 42.57
N GLY A 47 -8.89 -0.52 43.03
CA GLY A 47 -9.01 0.83 43.58
C GLY A 47 -10.35 1.48 43.27
N ILE A 48 -10.35 2.81 43.23
CA ILE A 48 -11.51 3.61 42.86
C ILE A 48 -11.42 3.98 41.38
N THR A 49 -12.54 3.86 40.68
CA THR A 49 -12.74 4.39 39.33
C THR A 49 -13.87 5.39 39.35
N TYR A 50 -13.58 6.61 38.90
CA TYR A 50 -14.53 7.68 38.67
C TYR A 50 -14.99 7.61 37.23
N HIS A 51 -16.30 7.51 37.03
CA HIS A 51 -16.91 7.60 35.73
C HIS A 51 -17.38 9.03 35.49
N LEU A 52 -16.95 9.57 34.36
CA LEU A 52 -17.04 10.98 34.04
C LEU A 52 -17.81 11.15 32.74
N VAL A 53 -18.59 12.22 32.66
CA VAL A 53 -19.18 12.67 31.39
C VAL A 53 -18.77 14.12 31.15
N ASN A 54 -18.27 14.39 29.94
CA ASN A 54 -17.83 15.72 29.53
C ASN A 54 -19.05 16.65 29.40
N LEU A 55 -19.00 17.81 30.05
CA LEU A 55 -20.12 18.77 30.05
C LEU A 55 -20.38 19.38 28.66
N ARG A 56 -19.36 19.44 27.80
CA ARG A 56 -19.41 20.02 26.45
C ARG A 56 -19.62 18.95 25.39
N THR A 57 -18.75 17.94 25.34
CA THR A 57 -18.75 16.92 24.27
C THR A 57 -19.71 15.77 24.54
N HIS A 58 -20.21 15.61 25.77
CA HIS A 58 -21.04 14.48 26.21
C HIS A 58 -20.33 13.11 26.05
N GLU A 59 -19.00 13.11 26.00
CA GLU A 59 -18.19 11.90 25.93
C GLU A 59 -17.99 11.30 27.31
N PHE A 60 -17.96 9.97 27.36
CA PHE A 60 -17.68 9.22 28.58
C PHE A 60 -16.18 9.04 28.77
N HIS A 61 -15.72 9.27 29.99
CA HIS A 61 -14.34 9.04 30.40
C HIS A 61 -14.31 8.30 31.73
N THR A 62 -13.18 7.68 32.02
CA THR A 62 -12.89 7.11 33.32
C THR A 62 -11.57 7.65 33.85
N SER A 63 -11.49 7.79 35.16
CA SER A 63 -10.26 8.18 35.84
C SER A 63 -10.10 7.40 37.13
N ASP A 64 -8.88 7.05 37.46
CA ASP A 64 -8.50 6.37 38.70
C ASP A 64 -7.80 7.30 39.70
N LEU A 65 -7.53 8.55 39.29
CA LEU A 65 -6.84 9.56 40.08
C LEU A 65 -7.33 10.97 39.71
N ILE A 66 -8.01 11.61 40.66
CA ILE A 66 -8.43 13.01 40.54
C ILE A 66 -7.80 13.78 41.71
N ARG A 67 -7.03 14.82 41.39
CA ARG A 67 -6.17 15.56 42.32
C ARG A 67 -6.77 16.93 42.69
N PRO A 68 -6.43 17.51 43.85
CA PRO A 68 -6.84 18.88 44.16
C PRO A 68 -6.17 19.88 43.21
N LEU A 69 -6.92 20.89 42.78
CA LEU A 69 -6.46 21.92 41.87
C LEU A 69 -5.39 22.82 42.52
N SER A 70 -5.45 23.02 43.84
CA SER A 70 -4.40 23.73 44.59
C SER A 70 -3.02 23.05 44.52
N GLU A 71 -2.98 21.75 44.24
CA GLU A 71 -1.76 20.96 44.07
C GLU A 71 -1.49 20.60 42.60
N LYS A 72 -2.00 21.43 41.67
CA LYS A 72 -1.86 21.18 40.23
C LYS A 72 -0.40 20.99 39.83
N PHE A 73 -0.14 19.90 39.12
CA PHE A 73 1.15 19.57 38.53
C PHE A 73 0.98 18.70 37.28
N GLY A 74 1.38 19.25 36.13
CA GLY A 74 1.32 18.56 34.83
C GLY A 74 -0.10 18.33 34.32
N ILE A 75 -0.22 17.39 33.39
CA ILE A 75 -1.49 17.00 32.78
C ILE A 75 -2.29 16.13 33.76
N GLY A 76 -3.60 16.32 33.83
CA GLY A 76 -4.51 15.39 34.50
C GLY A 76 -5.84 16.01 34.91
N ILE A 77 -6.64 15.24 35.66
CA ILE A 77 -7.97 15.68 36.09
C ILE A 77 -7.90 16.18 37.53
N TYR A 78 -8.48 17.37 37.74
CA TYR A 78 -8.43 18.09 39.01
C TYR A 78 -9.81 18.47 39.51
N TYR A 79 -10.00 18.50 40.82
CA TYR A 79 -11.18 19.07 41.46
C TYR A 79 -10.83 20.39 42.16
N ASP A 80 -11.75 21.35 42.13
CA ASP A 80 -11.59 22.60 42.87
C ASP A 80 -11.78 22.33 44.37
N ASP A 81 -10.68 22.28 45.11
CA ASP A 81 -10.67 22.02 46.55
C ASP A 81 -11.00 23.27 47.39
N ALA A 82 -10.93 24.46 46.79
CA ALA A 82 -11.32 25.71 47.44
C ALA A 82 -12.81 26.00 47.28
N ASN A 83 -13.36 25.77 46.08
CA ASN A 83 -14.75 26.04 45.71
C ASN A 83 -15.35 24.87 44.90
N PRO A 84 -15.61 23.71 45.53
CA PRO A 84 -16.13 22.55 44.82
C PRO A 84 -17.52 22.84 44.25
N LYS A 85 -17.68 22.59 42.95
CA LYS A 85 -18.95 22.73 42.24
C LYS A 85 -19.64 21.38 42.09
N PHE A 86 -20.94 21.37 42.32
CA PHE A 86 -21.78 20.20 42.12
C PHE A 86 -22.89 20.53 41.14
N LEU A 87 -23.14 19.63 40.22
CA LEU A 87 -24.28 19.68 39.32
C LEU A 87 -25.52 19.15 40.05
N ASP A 88 -26.71 19.63 39.71
CA ASP A 88 -27.93 19.07 40.27
C ASP A 88 -28.10 17.60 39.82
N PRO A 89 -28.54 16.67 40.68
CA PRO A 89 -28.72 15.28 40.28
C PRO A 89 -29.63 15.09 39.06
N LEU A 90 -30.66 15.95 38.87
CA LEU A 90 -31.53 15.90 37.69
C LEU A 90 -30.79 16.37 36.44
N GLU A 91 -29.96 17.41 36.55
CA GLU A 91 -29.10 17.87 35.46
C GLU A 91 -28.08 16.81 35.06
N THR A 92 -27.43 16.14 36.03
CA THR A 92 -26.54 15.00 35.75
C THR A 92 -27.29 13.87 35.06
N ALA A 93 -28.50 13.52 35.52
CA ALA A 93 -29.30 12.48 34.89
C ALA A 93 -29.69 12.84 33.44
N ALA A 94 -30.07 14.10 33.17
CA ALA A 94 -30.37 14.58 31.83
C ALA A 94 -29.13 14.52 30.91
N LEU A 95 -27.97 14.93 31.43
CA LEU A 95 -26.70 14.87 30.71
C LEU A 95 -26.32 13.42 30.36
N LEU A 96 -26.53 12.48 31.29
CA LEU A 96 -26.27 11.06 31.06
C LEU A 96 -27.17 10.47 29.98
N THR A 97 -28.46 10.81 29.98
CA THR A 97 -29.39 10.35 28.92
C THR A 97 -28.89 10.83 27.56
N LYS A 98 -28.59 12.13 27.44
CA LYS A 98 -28.08 12.72 26.20
C LYS A 98 -26.75 12.12 25.74
N ALA A 99 -25.82 11.87 26.67
CA ALA A 99 -24.55 11.23 26.37
C ALA A 99 -24.72 9.78 25.89
N LYS A 100 -25.63 9.01 26.51
CA LYS A 100 -25.95 7.64 26.09
C LYS A 100 -26.59 7.60 24.70
N GLU A 101 -27.50 8.52 24.41
CA GLU A 101 -28.13 8.64 23.08
C GLU A 101 -27.08 8.96 22.01
N LYS A 102 -26.22 9.95 22.25
CA LYS A 102 -25.12 10.29 21.35
C LYS A 102 -24.21 9.09 21.08
N LYS A 103 -23.78 8.41 22.14
CA LYS A 103 -22.90 7.22 22.02
C LYS A 103 -23.58 6.10 21.23
N ALA A 104 -24.86 5.84 21.48
CA ALA A 104 -25.62 4.82 20.74
C ALA A 104 -25.76 5.18 19.25
N GLU A 105 -25.96 6.45 18.91
CA GLU A 105 -26.01 6.92 17.53
C GLU A 105 -24.64 6.77 16.83
N GLU A 106 -23.55 7.13 17.49
CA GLU A 106 -22.19 6.98 16.99
C GLU A 106 -21.81 5.51 16.80
N GLU A 107 -22.16 4.63 17.75
CA GLU A 107 -21.96 3.19 17.64
C GLU A 107 -22.78 2.59 16.49
N LYS A 108 -24.02 3.05 16.29
CA LYS A 108 -24.86 2.64 15.16
C LYS A 108 -24.23 3.06 13.83
N LYS A 109 -23.81 4.32 13.69
CA LYS A 109 -23.11 4.82 12.49
C LYS A 109 -21.80 4.08 12.23
N ALA A 110 -21.02 3.83 13.27
CA ALA A 110 -19.77 3.07 13.17
C ALA A 110 -20.01 1.62 12.76
N LYS A 111 -21.09 0.99 13.24
CA LYS A 111 -21.49 -0.36 12.85
C LYS A 111 -21.93 -0.39 11.38
N GLU A 112 -22.81 0.53 10.97
CA GLU A 112 -23.25 0.65 9.57
C GLU A 112 -22.07 0.89 8.62
N ALA A 113 -21.12 1.75 9.00
CA ALA A 113 -19.90 2.00 8.22
C ALA A 113 -18.99 0.77 8.12
N ARG A 114 -18.85 -0.01 9.21
CA ARG A 114 -18.09 -1.28 9.19
C ARG A 114 -18.75 -2.34 8.33
N GLU A 115 -20.07 -2.48 8.43
CA GLU A 115 -20.84 -3.41 7.60
C GLU A 115 -20.73 -3.03 6.12
N GLU A 116 -20.80 -1.73 5.79
CA GLU A 116 -20.59 -1.28 4.41
C GLU A 116 -19.18 -1.55 3.92
N TYR A 117 -18.17 -1.23 4.73
CA TYR A 117 -16.77 -1.51 4.41
C TYR A 117 -16.55 -3.01 4.14
N GLU A 118 -17.11 -3.88 4.98
CA GLU A 118 -17.02 -5.33 4.82
C GLU A 118 -17.74 -5.83 3.56
N ARG A 119 -18.91 -5.27 3.24
CA ARG A 119 -19.63 -5.56 1.99
C ARG A 119 -18.80 -5.22 0.75
N ILE A 120 -18.23 -4.01 0.72
CA ILE A 120 -17.37 -3.55 -0.37
C ILE A 120 -16.12 -4.41 -0.47
N ALA A 121 -15.49 -4.72 0.67
CA ALA A 121 -14.31 -5.57 0.72
C ALA A 121 -14.60 -6.99 0.20
N LYS A 122 -15.74 -7.60 0.56
CA LYS A 122 -16.12 -8.93 0.05
C LYS A 122 -16.25 -8.93 -1.47
N ILE A 123 -16.95 -7.94 -2.04
CA ILE A 123 -17.09 -7.77 -3.49
C ILE A 123 -15.70 -7.63 -4.14
N GLY A 124 -14.85 -6.77 -3.58
CA GLY A 124 -13.52 -6.54 -4.12
C GLY A 124 -12.58 -7.74 -3.99
N ALA A 125 -12.69 -8.55 -2.92
CA ALA A 125 -11.92 -9.77 -2.78
C ALA A 125 -12.31 -10.82 -3.84
N GLU A 126 -13.62 -11.00 -4.10
CA GLU A 126 -14.13 -11.86 -5.16
C GLU A 126 -13.69 -11.38 -6.54
N ARG A 127 -13.68 -10.05 -6.76
CA ARG A 127 -13.23 -9.43 -8.02
C ARG A 127 -11.71 -9.53 -8.22
N LEU A 128 -10.92 -9.34 -7.17
CA LEU A 128 -9.46 -9.27 -7.25
C LEU A 128 -8.84 -10.65 -7.46
N ARG A 129 -9.36 -11.70 -6.80
CA ARG A 129 -8.83 -13.08 -6.88
C ARG A 129 -8.53 -13.57 -8.31
N PRO A 130 -9.47 -13.51 -9.29
CA PRO A 130 -9.21 -14.01 -10.63
C PRO A 130 -8.24 -13.13 -11.45
N LEU A 131 -7.98 -11.89 -11.01
CA LEU A 131 -7.09 -10.96 -11.70
C LEU A 131 -5.62 -11.15 -11.33
N ILE A 132 -5.34 -11.83 -10.22
CA ILE A 132 -3.96 -12.04 -9.75
C ILE A 132 -3.32 -13.19 -10.55
N PRO A 133 -2.25 -12.93 -11.31
CA PRO A 133 -1.51 -13.99 -12.00
C PRO A 133 -0.88 -14.98 -11.03
N THR A 134 -0.86 -16.28 -11.37
CA THR A 134 -0.26 -17.33 -10.53
C THR A 134 1.24 -17.12 -10.26
N ASP A 135 1.95 -16.43 -11.17
CA ASP A 135 3.39 -16.13 -11.05
C ASP A 135 3.67 -14.71 -10.52
N ALA A 136 2.65 -14.01 -10.03
CA ALA A 136 2.81 -12.70 -9.39
C ALA A 136 3.58 -12.81 -8.08
N LYS A 137 4.64 -12.01 -7.95
CA LYS A 137 5.46 -11.88 -6.74
C LYS A 137 5.34 -10.51 -6.08
N ALA A 138 4.78 -9.53 -6.79
CA ALA A 138 4.58 -8.19 -6.30
C ALA A 138 3.42 -7.52 -7.04
N VAL A 139 2.84 -6.49 -6.42
CA VAL A 139 1.83 -5.60 -7.01
C VAL A 139 2.46 -4.23 -7.25
N ILE A 140 2.00 -3.51 -8.27
CA ILE A 140 2.31 -2.11 -8.53
C ILE A 140 1.08 -1.29 -8.16
N ILE A 141 1.23 -0.40 -7.19
CA ILE A 141 0.14 0.36 -6.58
C ILE A 141 0.37 1.85 -6.83
N GLY A 142 -0.67 2.56 -7.23
CA GLY A 142 -0.71 4.02 -7.23
C GLY A 142 -1.45 4.53 -6.00
N THR A 143 -0.89 5.48 -5.26
CA THR A 143 -1.55 6.18 -4.16
C THR A 143 -1.57 7.68 -4.41
N LEU A 144 -2.73 8.30 -4.25
CA LEU A 144 -2.90 9.76 -4.29
C LEU A 144 -2.70 10.30 -2.87
N ARG A 145 -1.60 11.02 -2.67
CA ARG A 145 -1.25 11.63 -1.39
C ARG A 145 -1.74 13.07 -1.33
N VAL A 146 -2.33 13.45 -0.21
CA VAL A 146 -2.76 14.81 0.08
C VAL A 146 -1.89 15.34 1.21
N ASN A 147 -1.24 16.48 0.95
CA ASN A 147 -0.29 17.09 1.88
C ASN A 147 -1.01 17.60 3.13
N GLU A 148 -0.57 17.15 4.29
CA GLU A 148 -1.07 17.57 5.61
C GLU A 148 0.03 18.25 6.45
N CYS A 149 1.14 18.63 5.81
CA CYS A 149 2.21 19.37 6.46
C CYS A 149 1.72 20.75 6.93
N ASP A 150 2.08 21.10 8.16
CA ASP A 150 1.89 22.44 8.69
C ASP A 150 3.20 23.22 8.56
N SER A 151 3.23 24.18 7.62
CA SER A 151 4.42 25.00 7.35
C SER A 151 4.89 25.86 8.52
N TYR A 152 4.06 26.04 9.55
CA TYR A 152 4.43 26.76 10.78
C TYR A 152 5.03 25.85 11.85
N THR A 153 5.09 24.54 11.62
CA THR A 153 5.65 23.56 12.57
C THR A 153 6.62 22.60 11.86
N ASP A 154 7.24 21.72 12.62
CA ASP A 154 8.03 20.58 12.12
C ASP A 154 7.16 19.34 11.84
N TYR A 155 5.84 19.50 11.75
CA TYR A 155 4.91 18.42 11.43
C TYR A 155 4.82 18.20 9.92
N TYR A 156 5.36 17.07 9.45
CA TYR A 156 5.34 16.66 8.05
C TYR A 156 4.61 15.34 7.88
N ASP A 157 3.43 15.37 7.26
CA ASP A 157 2.58 14.19 7.07
C ASP A 157 1.72 14.28 5.79
N TYR A 158 1.08 13.17 5.42
CA TYR A 158 0.12 13.12 4.33
C TYR A 158 -0.96 12.07 4.59
N SER A 159 -2.15 12.28 4.03
CA SER A 159 -3.21 11.27 3.95
C SER A 159 -3.28 10.64 2.56
N ILE A 160 -3.81 9.41 2.49
CA ILE A 160 -4.05 8.71 1.23
C ILE A 160 -5.52 8.93 0.84
N ALA A 161 -5.74 9.76 -0.18
CA ALA A 161 -7.07 10.04 -0.69
C ALA A 161 -7.61 8.91 -1.58
N ARG A 162 -6.72 8.21 -2.30
CA ARG A 162 -7.09 7.13 -3.21
C ARG A 162 -5.96 6.14 -3.41
N THR A 163 -6.32 4.87 -3.58
CA THR A 163 -5.41 3.78 -3.94
C THR A 163 -5.91 3.09 -5.19
N VAL A 164 -5.02 2.78 -6.13
CA VAL A 164 -5.34 2.05 -7.37
C VAL A 164 -4.32 0.94 -7.61
N ILE A 165 -4.78 -0.17 -8.18
CA ILE A 165 -3.94 -1.30 -8.59
C ILE A 165 -3.59 -1.11 -10.07
N LEU A 166 -2.32 -0.86 -10.36
CA LEU A 166 -1.83 -0.60 -11.71
C LEU A 166 -1.32 -1.87 -12.42
N GLY A 167 -1.00 -2.92 -11.67
CA GLY A 167 -0.66 -4.23 -12.22
C GLY A 167 0.12 -5.14 -11.27
N PHE A 168 0.57 -6.27 -11.81
CA PHE A 168 1.33 -7.28 -11.09
C PHE A 168 2.70 -7.50 -11.72
N SER A 169 3.65 -7.91 -10.89
CA SER A 169 5.05 -8.11 -11.26
C SER A 169 5.50 -9.54 -10.92
N LYS A 170 6.32 -10.12 -11.78
CA LYS A 170 6.98 -11.43 -11.58
C LYS A 170 8.27 -11.35 -10.76
N HIS A 171 8.68 -10.13 -10.38
CA HIS A 171 9.90 -9.85 -9.62
C HIS A 171 9.59 -9.11 -8.32
N THR A 172 10.41 -9.29 -7.29
CA THR A 172 10.32 -8.52 -6.04
C THR A 172 11.25 -7.29 -6.04
N ARG A 173 12.19 -7.21 -6.99
CA ARG A 173 13.09 -6.07 -7.12
C ARG A 173 12.32 -4.82 -7.56
N ASN A 174 12.60 -3.69 -6.91
CA ASN A 174 12.07 -2.38 -7.30
C ASN A 174 12.73 -1.90 -8.59
N LEU A 175 11.99 -1.98 -9.70
CA LEU A 175 12.41 -1.55 -11.03
C LEU A 175 11.54 -0.36 -11.46
N PHE A 176 12.12 0.84 -11.50
CA PHE A 176 11.38 2.04 -11.94
C PHE A 176 10.85 1.92 -13.36
N SER A 177 11.58 1.25 -14.26
CA SER A 177 11.12 0.99 -15.63
C SER A 177 9.81 0.20 -15.66
N GLU A 178 9.61 -0.70 -14.71
CA GLU A 178 8.38 -1.47 -14.57
C GLU A 178 7.26 -0.60 -13.97
N MET A 179 7.54 0.15 -12.91
CA MET A 179 6.59 1.11 -12.33
C MET A 179 6.08 2.10 -13.40
N ARG A 180 6.98 2.66 -14.21
CA ARG A 180 6.64 3.55 -15.33
C ARG A 180 5.75 2.88 -16.38
N LYS A 181 6.05 1.62 -16.74
CA LYS A 181 5.22 0.86 -17.67
C LYS A 181 3.77 0.75 -17.15
N HIS A 182 3.61 0.50 -15.86
CA HIS A 182 2.29 0.39 -15.22
C HIS A 182 1.62 1.74 -14.96
N ALA A 183 2.38 2.82 -14.81
CA ALA A 183 1.86 4.18 -14.68
C ALA A 183 0.96 4.57 -15.86
N ALA A 184 1.29 4.12 -17.08
CA ALA A 184 0.49 4.37 -18.28
C ALA A 184 -0.89 3.67 -18.28
N ASN A 185 -1.20 2.82 -17.30
CA ASN A 185 -2.48 2.12 -17.26
C ASN A 185 -3.61 2.96 -16.64
N PHE A 186 -3.28 4.09 -16.02
CA PHE A 186 -4.25 4.99 -15.40
C PHE A 186 -3.96 6.42 -15.82
N GLU A 187 -4.99 7.14 -16.29
CA GLU A 187 -4.85 8.47 -16.87
C GLU A 187 -4.17 9.45 -15.91
N GLU A 188 -4.57 9.43 -14.63
CA GLU A 188 -4.02 10.36 -13.64
C GLU A 188 -2.56 10.07 -13.28
N THR A 189 -2.04 8.88 -13.57
CA THR A 189 -0.61 8.54 -13.36
C THR A 189 0.19 8.45 -14.65
N ALA A 190 -0.44 8.65 -15.82
CA ALA A 190 0.20 8.50 -17.12
C ALA A 190 1.42 9.42 -17.31
N TYR A 191 1.43 10.61 -16.66
CA TYR A 191 2.57 11.54 -16.69
C TYR A 191 3.84 10.98 -16.02
N LEU A 192 3.72 9.92 -15.21
CA LEU A 192 4.84 9.22 -14.60
C LEU A 192 5.40 8.11 -15.51
N ALA A 193 4.81 7.84 -16.67
CA ALA A 193 5.25 6.76 -17.56
C ALA A 193 6.57 7.07 -18.28
N GLU A 194 6.92 8.33 -18.45
CA GLU A 194 8.17 8.76 -19.05
C GLU A 194 9.30 8.81 -18.02
N TYR A 195 10.53 8.59 -18.47
CA TYR A 195 11.68 8.66 -17.58
C TYR A 195 11.91 10.10 -17.12
N ASN A 196 11.90 10.30 -15.81
CA ASN A 196 12.28 11.55 -15.17
C ASN A 196 13.10 11.24 -13.92
N ALA A 197 14.34 11.73 -13.87
CA ALA A 197 15.25 11.49 -12.75
C ALA A 197 14.72 12.07 -11.44
N ASP A 198 14.04 13.22 -11.49
CA ASP A 198 13.52 13.90 -10.31
C ASP A 198 12.33 13.16 -9.70
N TYR A 199 11.71 12.24 -10.43
CA TYR A 199 10.54 11.49 -9.98
C TYR A 199 10.87 10.07 -9.51
N GLU A 200 12.11 9.62 -9.66
CA GLU A 200 12.54 8.29 -9.20
C GLU A 200 13.25 8.38 -7.85
N HIS A 201 12.49 8.21 -6.77
CA HIS A 201 13.03 8.25 -5.42
C HIS A 201 13.62 6.89 -5.04
N ARG A 202 14.90 6.87 -4.67
CA ARG A 202 15.70 5.63 -4.50
C ARG A 202 16.23 5.43 -3.09
N GLU A 203 15.55 6.01 -2.10
CA GLU A 203 16.04 6.16 -0.74
C GLU A 203 15.69 4.95 0.12
N ASN A 204 16.31 3.80 -0.17
CA ASN A 204 16.08 2.55 0.54
C ASN A 204 17.03 2.37 1.75
N TYR A 205 17.07 3.36 2.64
CA TYR A 205 17.78 3.31 3.92
C TYR A 205 16.84 3.71 5.08
N SER A 206 17.19 3.42 6.33
CA SER A 206 16.29 3.52 7.50
C SER A 206 15.66 4.89 7.78
N MET A 207 16.17 5.95 7.14
CA MET A 207 15.69 7.35 7.25
C MET A 207 15.34 7.95 5.89
N GLY A 208 15.31 7.13 4.85
CA GLY A 208 15.02 7.55 3.49
C GLY A 208 13.52 7.52 3.22
N ASP A 209 13.12 8.25 2.18
CA ASP A 209 11.72 8.37 1.78
C ASP A 209 11.15 7.13 1.05
N GLY A 210 11.96 6.08 0.90
CA GLY A 210 11.58 4.83 0.26
C GLY A 210 11.85 4.80 -1.24
N MET A 211 11.28 3.77 -1.89
CA MET A 211 11.46 3.50 -3.32
C MET A 211 10.12 3.69 -4.05
N TYR A 212 9.90 4.88 -4.60
CA TYR A 212 8.65 5.23 -5.25
C TYR A 212 8.86 6.16 -6.45
N LEU A 213 7.90 6.12 -7.37
CA LEU A 213 7.84 6.98 -8.55
C LEU A 213 6.77 8.06 -8.31
N GLY A 214 7.15 9.33 -8.25
CA GLY A 214 6.21 10.42 -7.95
C GLY A 214 6.92 11.77 -7.94
N ARG A 215 6.16 12.88 -7.94
CA ARG A 215 6.75 14.22 -7.94
C ARG A 215 7.30 14.64 -6.57
N ASN A 216 6.65 14.18 -5.51
CA ASN A 216 6.94 14.52 -4.13
C ASN A 216 6.39 13.39 -3.23
N LYS A 217 7.02 13.17 -2.09
CA LYS A 217 6.56 12.27 -1.02
C LYS A 217 5.19 12.63 -0.46
N TYR A 218 4.88 13.92 -0.31
CA TYR A 218 3.72 14.37 0.48
C TYR A 218 2.47 14.67 -0.36
N SER A 219 2.60 14.74 -1.69
CA SER A 219 1.50 15.25 -2.52
C SER A 219 1.49 14.65 -3.92
N GLY A 220 0.28 14.40 -4.43
CA GLY A 220 0.05 13.89 -5.77
C GLY A 220 0.18 12.38 -5.85
N TRP A 221 0.19 11.86 -7.06
CA TRP A 221 0.29 10.43 -7.28
C TRP A 221 1.72 9.91 -7.06
N THR A 222 1.81 8.85 -6.27
CA THR A 222 3.03 8.05 -6.08
C THR A 222 2.77 6.60 -6.48
N ILE A 223 3.72 5.98 -7.17
CA ILE A 223 3.67 4.59 -7.57
C ILE A 223 4.75 3.80 -6.82
N GLU A 224 4.31 2.74 -6.15
CA GLU A 224 5.15 1.88 -5.36
C GLU A 224 4.97 0.43 -5.75
N LYS A 225 5.96 -0.39 -5.39
CA LYS A 225 5.95 -1.82 -5.62
C LYS A 225 5.95 -2.53 -4.29
N GLU A 226 4.92 -3.32 -4.07
CA GLU A 226 4.75 -4.07 -2.84
C GLU A 226 4.90 -5.57 -3.10
N PRO A 227 5.79 -6.29 -2.38
CA PRO A 227 5.90 -7.74 -2.53
C PRO A 227 4.65 -8.45 -2.00
N ILE A 228 4.19 -9.46 -2.73
CA ILE A 228 3.10 -10.33 -2.29
C ILE A 228 3.75 -11.53 -1.58
N CYS A 229 3.91 -11.40 -0.26
CA CYS A 229 4.44 -12.49 0.57
C CYS A 229 3.38 -13.56 0.88
N ASP A 230 2.13 -13.11 1.05
CA ASP A 230 0.98 -13.93 1.39
C ASP A 230 -0.21 -13.43 0.55
N LEU A 231 -0.77 -14.33 -0.27
CA LEU A 231 -1.82 -13.99 -1.21
C LEU A 231 -3.12 -13.57 -0.51
N GLU A 232 -3.49 -14.25 0.57
CA GLU A 232 -4.74 -13.95 1.28
C GLU A 232 -4.62 -12.63 2.04
N LYS A 233 -3.47 -12.34 2.66
CA LYS A 233 -3.23 -11.02 3.29
C LYS A 233 -3.19 -9.88 2.28
N PHE A 234 -2.66 -10.14 1.08
CA PHE A 234 -2.69 -9.18 -0.02
C PHE A 234 -4.14 -8.89 -0.44
N ILE A 235 -4.95 -9.94 -0.64
CA ILE A 235 -6.36 -9.79 -0.99
C ILE A 235 -7.10 -9.04 0.11
N GLU A 236 -6.93 -9.42 1.39
CA GLU A 236 -7.56 -8.73 2.53
C GLU A 236 -7.23 -7.23 2.55
N ARG A 237 -5.97 -6.87 2.32
CA ARG A 237 -5.51 -5.47 2.32
C ARG A 237 -6.14 -4.65 1.19
N TYR A 238 -6.19 -5.20 -0.01
CA TYR A 238 -6.65 -4.48 -1.20
C TYR A 238 -8.11 -4.78 -1.58
N ALA A 239 -8.81 -5.60 -0.79
CA ALA A 239 -10.20 -5.98 -1.00
C ALA A 239 -11.12 -4.77 -1.08
N HIS A 240 -11.07 -3.87 -0.10
CA HIS A 240 -11.90 -2.65 -0.14
C HIS A 240 -11.57 -1.76 -1.34
N THR A 241 -10.27 -1.61 -1.67
CA THR A 241 -9.82 -0.85 -2.84
C THR A 241 -10.39 -1.43 -4.14
N ALA A 242 -10.31 -2.75 -4.29
CA ALA A 242 -10.83 -3.49 -5.44
C ALA A 242 -12.36 -3.57 -5.47
N GLY A 243 -13.06 -3.15 -4.41
CA GLY A 243 -14.51 -3.08 -4.33
C GLY A 243 -15.11 -2.04 -5.30
N ASP A 244 -14.34 -1.02 -5.64
CA ASP A 244 -14.61 -0.12 -6.77
C ASP A 244 -13.76 -0.53 -7.99
N GLU A 245 -14.45 -0.83 -9.09
CA GLU A 245 -13.81 -1.26 -10.34
C GLU A 245 -12.91 -0.17 -10.94
N ALA A 246 -13.22 1.10 -10.69
CA ALA A 246 -12.41 2.22 -11.16
C ALA A 246 -11.00 2.24 -10.55
N ASN A 247 -10.76 1.51 -9.46
CA ASN A 247 -9.44 1.38 -8.84
C ASN A 247 -8.61 0.21 -9.38
N LEU A 248 -9.19 -0.62 -10.26
CA LEU A 248 -8.48 -1.72 -10.93
C LEU A 248 -7.97 -1.26 -12.28
N CYS A 249 -7.00 -0.35 -12.26
CA CYS A 249 -6.41 0.26 -13.46
C CYS A 249 -5.31 -0.63 -14.06
N MET A 250 -5.60 -1.90 -14.22
CA MET A 250 -4.72 -2.83 -14.91
C MET A 250 -5.19 -2.90 -16.36
N LYS A 251 -4.25 -2.89 -17.31
CA LYS A 251 -4.63 -3.34 -18.65
C LYS A 251 -5.11 -4.77 -18.50
N ALA A 252 -6.29 -5.07 -19.07
CA ALA A 252 -6.76 -6.44 -19.21
C ALA A 252 -5.58 -7.28 -19.69
N PRO A 253 -5.36 -8.49 -19.15
CA PRO A 253 -4.27 -9.32 -19.63
C PRO A 253 -4.46 -9.37 -21.13
N GLN A 254 -3.53 -8.74 -21.86
CA GLN A 254 -3.27 -9.21 -23.20
C GLN A 254 -3.00 -10.68 -22.93
N ARG A 255 -3.94 -11.56 -23.32
CA ARG A 255 -3.50 -12.87 -23.78
C ARG A 255 -2.28 -12.55 -24.61
N GLU A 256 -1.17 -13.23 -24.37
CA GLU A 256 -0.04 -13.22 -25.28
C GLU A 256 -0.45 -13.89 -26.62
N ASN A 257 -1.56 -13.42 -27.19
CA ASN A 257 -1.90 -13.35 -28.58
C ASN A 257 -1.90 -11.84 -28.89
N GLU A 258 -0.73 -11.20 -28.75
CA GLU A 258 -0.51 -10.04 -29.60
C GLU A 258 -0.69 -10.54 -31.02
N ALA A 259 -1.74 -10.02 -31.65
CA ALA A 259 -2.00 -10.15 -33.06
C ALA A 259 -0.70 -9.82 -33.79
N GLN A 260 -0.05 -10.86 -34.33
CA GLN A 260 0.51 -10.75 -35.65
C GLN A 260 -0.63 -10.23 -36.53
N GLN A 261 -0.53 -8.96 -36.89
CA GLN A 261 -1.25 -8.44 -38.04
C GLN A 261 -1.10 -9.49 -39.17
N PRO A 262 -2.19 -9.88 -39.84
CA PRO A 262 -2.10 -10.76 -41.00
C PRO A 262 -1.41 -9.98 -42.11
N THR A 263 -0.08 -10.02 -42.12
CA THR A 263 0.70 -9.63 -43.29
C THR A 263 0.71 -10.88 -44.14
N ALA A 264 -0.03 -10.80 -45.24
CA ALA A 264 -0.09 -11.69 -46.38
C ALA A 264 0.68 -13.01 -46.22
N THR A 265 -0.07 -14.11 -46.25
CA THR A 265 0.39 -15.44 -46.64
C THR A 265 1.35 -15.32 -47.82
N ALA A 266 2.66 -15.38 -47.53
CA ALA A 266 3.67 -15.63 -48.52
C ALA A 266 4.01 -17.12 -48.40
N ASP A 267 3.85 -17.81 -49.52
CA ASP A 267 4.12 -19.23 -49.70
C ASP A 267 5.45 -19.67 -49.06
N PRO A 268 5.53 -20.88 -48.49
CA PRO A 268 6.76 -21.42 -47.88
C PRO A 268 7.91 -21.70 -48.87
N SER A 269 7.78 -21.32 -50.14
CA SER A 269 8.66 -21.81 -51.21
C SER A 269 9.92 -20.98 -51.50
N THR A 270 10.27 -19.97 -50.69
CA THR A 270 11.52 -19.20 -50.89
C THR A 270 12.21 -18.78 -49.59
N LEU A 271 12.59 -19.74 -48.74
CA LEU A 271 13.53 -19.48 -47.64
C LEU A 271 14.93 -19.16 -48.22
N SER A 272 15.28 -17.88 -48.33
CA SER A 272 16.64 -17.44 -48.68
C SER A 272 17.58 -17.59 -47.46
N LEU A 273 17.99 -18.82 -47.18
CA LEU A 273 18.92 -19.15 -46.09
C LEU A 273 20.33 -19.35 -46.65
N GLU A 274 21.29 -18.62 -46.10
CA GLU A 274 22.70 -18.68 -46.46
C GLU A 274 23.50 -19.30 -45.30
N ILE A 275 24.19 -20.41 -45.57
CA ILE A 275 25.11 -21.03 -44.62
C ILE A 275 26.53 -20.62 -45.01
N VAL A 276 27.21 -19.99 -44.06
CA VAL A 276 28.50 -19.37 -44.26
C VAL A 276 29.50 -19.94 -43.25
N GLU A 277 30.74 -20.15 -43.69
CA GLU A 277 31.84 -20.39 -42.78
C GLU A 277 32.24 -19.07 -42.11
N TYR A 278 31.90 -18.92 -40.83
CA TYR A 278 32.13 -17.69 -40.07
C TYR A 278 33.54 -17.65 -39.46
N SER A 279 34.09 -18.81 -39.14
CA SER A 279 35.43 -19.00 -38.57
C SER A 279 35.88 -20.46 -38.76
N GLU A 280 37.17 -20.76 -38.60
CA GLU A 280 37.71 -22.12 -38.64
C GLU A 280 36.99 -23.12 -37.71
N LYS A 281 36.32 -22.61 -36.66
CA LYS A 281 35.60 -23.41 -35.66
C LYS A 281 34.08 -23.23 -35.68
N ALA A 282 33.53 -22.36 -36.52
CA ALA A 282 32.11 -22.01 -36.47
C ALA A 282 31.51 -21.69 -37.84
N ILE A 283 30.26 -22.09 -38.01
CA ILE A 283 29.42 -21.70 -39.14
C ILE A 283 28.36 -20.70 -38.68
N ALA A 284 27.93 -19.83 -39.57
CA ALA A 284 26.81 -18.92 -39.36
C ALA A 284 25.70 -19.19 -40.38
N VAL A 285 24.45 -19.15 -39.92
CA VAL A 285 23.26 -19.23 -40.75
C VAL A 285 22.58 -17.87 -40.77
N PHE A 286 22.48 -17.28 -41.95
CA PHE A 286 21.86 -15.98 -42.21
C PHE A 286 20.61 -16.13 -43.08
N GLY A 287 19.70 -15.15 -43.02
CA GLY A 287 18.46 -15.14 -43.80
C GLY A 287 17.21 -15.05 -42.94
N ASP A 288 16.05 -15.38 -43.52
CA ASP A 288 14.78 -15.38 -42.79
C ASP A 288 14.66 -16.61 -41.90
N THR A 289 15.26 -16.51 -40.72
CA THR A 289 15.33 -17.58 -39.71
C THR A 289 14.13 -17.54 -38.75
N LYS A 290 13.17 -16.62 -38.94
CA LYS A 290 11.97 -16.51 -38.09
C LYS A 290 11.07 -17.75 -38.16
N PRO A 291 10.76 -18.33 -39.34
CA PRO A 291 9.87 -19.49 -39.44
C PRO A 291 10.46 -20.77 -38.84
N ILE A 292 11.79 -20.86 -38.79
CA ILE A 292 12.54 -22.05 -38.34
C ILE A 292 13.27 -21.84 -37.01
N LYS A 293 12.90 -20.80 -36.26
CA LYS A 293 13.55 -20.38 -35.01
C LYS A 293 13.67 -21.52 -34.00
N ASP A 294 12.63 -22.33 -33.83
CA ASP A 294 12.60 -23.41 -32.86
C ASP A 294 13.49 -24.59 -33.26
N VAL A 295 13.55 -24.90 -34.56
CA VAL A 295 14.46 -25.90 -35.13
C VAL A 295 15.92 -25.48 -34.90
N LEU A 296 16.25 -24.22 -35.20
CA LEU A 296 17.59 -23.67 -35.04
C LEU A 296 18.04 -23.64 -33.57
N LYS A 297 17.12 -23.35 -32.64
CA LYS A 297 17.36 -23.36 -31.20
C LYS A 297 17.59 -24.79 -30.68
N ASN A 298 16.81 -25.76 -31.14
CA ASN A 298 16.94 -27.17 -30.75
C ASN A 298 18.26 -27.82 -31.22
N LEU A 299 18.89 -27.27 -32.27
CA LEU A 299 20.22 -27.66 -32.73
C LEU A 299 21.37 -27.00 -31.94
N ASN A 300 21.09 -26.45 -30.76
CA ASN A 300 22.01 -25.69 -29.91
C ASN A 300 22.61 -24.45 -30.60
N GLY A 301 21.85 -23.82 -31.50
CA GLY A 301 22.29 -22.60 -32.16
C GLY A 301 22.29 -21.41 -31.20
N LEU A 302 23.30 -20.56 -31.30
CA LEU A 302 23.34 -19.30 -30.57
C LEU A 302 22.95 -18.15 -31.51
N PHE A 303 21.77 -17.56 -31.28
CA PHE A 303 21.34 -16.39 -32.04
C PHE A 303 22.13 -15.14 -31.62
N ARG A 304 22.64 -14.40 -32.62
CA ARG A 304 23.25 -13.08 -32.43
C ARG A 304 22.66 -12.08 -33.41
N ALA A 305 22.13 -10.98 -32.88
CA ALA A 305 21.53 -9.92 -33.69
C ALA A 305 22.56 -9.12 -34.52
N ASN A 306 23.82 -9.09 -34.07
CA ASN A 306 24.88 -8.26 -34.67
C ASN A 306 26.14 -9.09 -34.98
N LEU A 307 26.05 -9.99 -35.96
CA LEU A 307 27.22 -10.72 -36.49
C LEU A 307 27.86 -9.92 -37.60
N THR A 308 29.17 -9.68 -37.50
CA THR A 308 29.92 -9.00 -38.55
C THR A 308 30.39 -10.02 -39.59
N TYR A 309 29.86 -9.97 -40.80
CA TYR A 309 30.28 -10.82 -41.91
C TYR A 309 30.42 -9.98 -43.17
N LYS A 310 31.57 -10.10 -43.87
CA LYS A 310 31.92 -9.28 -45.06
C LYS A 310 31.75 -7.77 -44.86
N GLY A 311 32.05 -7.26 -43.66
CA GLY A 311 31.98 -5.83 -43.34
C GLY A 311 30.59 -5.31 -42.97
N GLU A 312 29.55 -6.16 -43.04
CA GLU A 312 28.18 -5.81 -42.67
C GLU A 312 27.75 -6.50 -41.37
N ARG A 313 26.90 -5.83 -40.59
CA ARG A 313 26.25 -6.43 -39.41
C ARG A 313 24.93 -7.07 -39.82
N ARG A 314 24.83 -8.39 -39.66
CA ARG A 314 23.64 -9.17 -39.99
C ARG A 314 23.20 -9.98 -38.76
N ALA A 315 21.90 -10.23 -38.64
CA ALA A 315 21.38 -11.13 -37.62
C ALA A 315 21.51 -12.58 -38.11
N GLY A 316 22.00 -13.48 -37.26
CA GLY A 316 22.21 -14.87 -37.65
C GLY A 316 22.44 -15.81 -36.46
N TRP A 317 22.44 -17.10 -36.77
CA TRP A 317 22.68 -18.17 -35.79
C TRP A 317 24.08 -18.72 -35.95
N ILE A 318 24.79 -18.90 -34.85
CA ILE A 318 26.14 -19.48 -34.83
C ILE A 318 26.07 -20.92 -34.34
N TYR A 319 26.77 -21.80 -35.04
CA TYR A 319 26.97 -23.19 -34.65
C TYR A 319 28.46 -23.55 -34.66
N SER A 320 28.81 -24.58 -33.89
CA SER A 320 30.14 -25.19 -33.99
C SER A 320 30.30 -25.87 -35.35
N LYS A 321 31.48 -25.79 -35.95
CA LYS A 321 31.79 -26.46 -37.23
C LYS A 321 31.57 -27.99 -37.16
N LYS A 322 31.67 -28.59 -35.97
CA LYS A 322 31.33 -30.01 -35.74
C LYS A 322 29.85 -30.35 -35.98
N GLN A 323 28.96 -29.36 -35.91
CA GLN A 323 27.52 -29.52 -36.10
C GLN A 323 27.07 -29.15 -37.52
N GLU A 324 28.00 -28.75 -38.40
CA GLU A 324 27.68 -28.24 -39.73
C GLU A 324 26.82 -29.21 -40.55
N LEU A 325 27.16 -30.50 -40.54
CA LEU A 325 26.46 -31.52 -41.31
C LEU A 325 24.99 -31.66 -40.84
N LYS A 326 24.76 -31.65 -39.52
CA LYS A 326 23.42 -31.70 -38.91
C LYS A 326 22.59 -30.46 -39.21
N VAL A 327 23.22 -29.27 -39.20
CA VAL A 327 22.56 -28.00 -39.52
C VAL A 327 22.16 -27.96 -40.99
N ARG A 328 23.04 -28.42 -41.90
CA ARG A 328 22.75 -28.49 -43.34
C ARG A 328 21.61 -29.46 -43.64
N GLU A 329 21.57 -30.64 -43.01
CA GLU A 329 20.50 -31.63 -43.17
C GLU A 329 19.15 -31.11 -42.65
N ALA A 330 19.14 -30.49 -41.47
CA ALA A 330 17.91 -29.92 -40.89
C ALA A 330 17.35 -28.80 -41.76
N LEU A 331 18.21 -27.91 -42.28
CA LEU A 331 17.81 -26.83 -43.17
C LEU A 331 17.32 -27.36 -44.53
N ALA A 332 17.98 -28.38 -45.09
CA ALA A 332 17.53 -29.03 -46.33
C ALA A 332 16.16 -29.70 -46.18
N THR A 333 15.85 -30.22 -44.98
CA THR A 333 14.53 -30.77 -44.65
C THR A 333 13.48 -29.66 -44.55
N CYS A 334 13.83 -28.50 -43.99
CA CYS A 334 12.93 -27.34 -43.89
C CYS A 334 12.67 -26.62 -45.22
N ILE A 335 13.54 -26.76 -46.22
CA ILE A 335 13.37 -26.13 -47.55
C ILE A 335 12.58 -27.03 -48.52
N ARG A 336 12.43 -28.33 -48.22
CA ARG A 336 11.73 -29.32 -49.07
C ARG A 336 10.27 -29.58 -48.67
N VAL A 337 9.77 -28.90 -47.65
CA VAL A 337 8.37 -28.90 -47.20
C VAL A 337 7.77 -27.57 -47.61
#